data_AF-A0A856MHC1-F1
#
_entry.id   AF-A0A856MHC1-F1
#
_cell.length_a   1.000
_cell.length_b   1.000
_cell.length_c   1.000
_cell.angle_alpha   90.00
_cell.angle_beta   90.00
_cell.angle_gamma   90.00
#
_symmetry.space_group_name_H-M   'P 1'
#
loop_
_entity.id
_entity.type
_entity.pdbx_description
1 polymer ?
#
loop_
_entity_poly.entity_id
_entity_poly.type
_entity_poly.pdbx_seq_one_letter_code
_entity_poly.pdbx_strand_id
1 'polypeptide(L)'
;MIDSQEQKPSYPKPYKPKIQEPRPQSCQHIKILDCNKPISRVFFECYHCRQGLLTECKGESAVQEFKVPCPTCGKTAIYLMTGEIVSTTAIPSPWDR
;
A
#
# COMPACT_ATOMS: atom_id res chain seq x y z
N MET A 1 -56.73 10.64 40.27
CA MET A 1 -56.19 11.04 38.95
C MET A 1 -55.48 9.82 38.41
N ILE A 2 -55.95 9.24 37.31
CA ILE A 2 -55.40 8.01 36.71
C ILE A 2 -54.31 8.43 35.73
N ASP A 3 -53.08 8.02 35.99
CA ASP A 3 -51.92 8.23 35.12
C ASP A 3 -51.98 7.20 33.98
N SER A 4 -52.34 7.67 32.79
CA SER A 4 -52.33 6.85 31.56
C SER A 4 -50.91 6.84 31.00
N GLN A 5 -50.14 5.78 31.26
CA GLN A 5 -48.85 5.58 30.60
C GLN A 5 -49.05 4.99 29.20
N GLU A 6 -48.76 5.81 28.19
CA GLU A 6 -48.85 5.48 26.77
C GLU A 6 -47.70 4.53 26.35
N GLN A 7 -48.03 3.28 26.03
CA GLN A 7 -47.06 2.30 25.52
C GLN A 7 -46.71 2.61 24.06
N LYS A 8 -45.48 3.06 23.80
CA LYS A 8 -44.97 3.22 22.43
C LYS A 8 -44.82 1.86 21.74
N PRO A 9 -45.33 1.68 20.51
CA PRO A 9 -45.16 0.44 19.77
C PRO A 9 -43.68 0.22 19.40
N SER A 10 -43.15 -0.95 19.74
CA SER A 10 -41.80 -1.40 19.38
C SER A 10 -41.80 -2.01 17.99
N TYR A 11 -41.29 -1.27 17.00
CA TYR A 11 -41.09 -1.80 15.65
C TYR A 11 -39.78 -2.59 15.56
N PRO A 12 -39.77 -3.78 14.91
CA PRO A 12 -38.54 -4.53 14.69
C PRO A 12 -37.58 -3.72 13.81
N LYS A 13 -36.32 -3.61 14.23
CA LYS A 13 -35.30 -2.90 13.45
C LYS A 13 -35.05 -3.63 12.12
N PRO A 14 -34.91 -2.92 10.98
CA PRO A 14 -34.56 -3.53 9.71
C PRO A 14 -33.25 -4.30 9.80
N TYR A 15 -33.21 -5.52 9.27
CA TYR A 15 -32.00 -6.32 9.21
C TYR A 15 -30.96 -5.63 8.33
N LYS A 16 -29.82 -5.24 8.92
CA LYS A 16 -28.62 -4.86 8.17
C LYS A 16 -27.80 -6.13 7.92
N PRO A 17 -27.57 -6.54 6.67
CA PRO A 17 -26.61 -7.60 6.37
C PRO A 17 -25.27 -7.22 6.98
N LYS A 18 -24.68 -8.13 7.76
CA LYS A 18 -23.29 -7.99 8.19
C LYS A 18 -22.43 -8.15 6.94
N ILE A 19 -22.11 -7.05 6.27
CA ILE A 19 -21.08 -7.03 5.24
C ILE A 19 -19.80 -7.44 5.96
N GLN A 20 -19.30 -8.64 5.68
CA GLN A 20 -18.00 -9.05 6.19
C GLN A 20 -16.97 -8.14 5.53
N GLU A 21 -16.27 -7.36 6.32
CA GLU A 21 -15.11 -6.63 5.81
C GLU A 21 -14.11 -7.66 5.25
N PRO A 22 -13.57 -7.42 4.04
CA PRO A 22 -12.57 -8.32 3.47
C PRO A 22 -11.38 -8.43 4.41
N ARG A 23 -10.84 -9.65 4.56
CA ARG A 23 -9.64 -9.86 5.37
C ARG A 23 -8.48 -9.06 4.77
N PRO A 24 -7.63 -8.40 5.59
CA PRO A 24 -6.44 -7.72 5.10
C PRO A 24 -5.58 -8.69 4.30
N GLN A 25 -5.21 -8.31 3.07
CA GLN A 25 -4.26 -9.06 2.25
C GLN A 25 -2.83 -8.69 2.68
N SER A 26 -1.87 -9.57 2.42
CA SER A 26 -0.46 -9.26 2.59
C SER A 26 -0.08 -8.09 1.67
N CYS A 27 0.23 -6.94 2.26
CA CYS A 27 0.71 -5.79 1.51
C CYS A 27 2.17 -6.01 1.10
N GLN A 28 2.54 -5.46 -0.06
CA GLN A 28 3.94 -5.38 -0.46
C GLN A 28 4.70 -4.51 0.54
N HIS A 29 5.83 -5.01 1.02
CA HIS A 29 6.70 -4.22 1.86
C HIS A 29 7.35 -3.08 1.07
N ILE A 30 7.28 -1.86 1.62
CA ILE A 30 7.93 -0.67 1.06
C ILE A 30 8.46 0.22 2.19
N LYS A 31 9.64 0.81 1.99
CA LYS A 31 10.21 1.83 2.86
C LYS A 31 10.90 2.90 2.03
N ILE A 32 10.51 4.15 2.23
CA ILE A 32 11.09 5.31 1.56
C ILE A 32 12.04 6.00 2.55
N LEU A 33 13.26 6.27 2.11
CA LEU A 33 14.31 6.95 2.87
C LEU A 33 14.79 8.18 2.10
N ASP A 34 15.47 9.08 2.82
CA ASP A 34 16.15 10.25 2.26
C ASP A 34 15.22 11.21 1.49
N CYS A 35 13.94 11.31 1.88
CA CYS A 35 12.96 12.19 1.24
C CYS A 35 13.34 13.68 1.27
N ASN A 36 14.28 14.06 2.13
CA ASN A 36 14.81 15.43 2.27
C ASN A 36 16.07 15.67 1.43
N LYS A 37 16.52 14.68 0.65
CA LYS A 37 17.67 14.80 -0.24
C LYS A 37 17.20 14.84 -1.70
N PRO A 38 18.03 15.34 -2.64
CA PRO A 38 17.70 15.35 -4.06
C PRO A 38 17.40 13.95 -4.64
N ILE A 39 18.05 12.92 -4.07
CA ILE A 39 17.83 11.51 -4.39
C ILE A 39 17.24 10.81 -3.16
N SER A 40 16.06 10.24 -3.35
CA SER A 40 15.37 9.40 -2.39
C SER A 40 15.64 7.92 -2.68
N ARG A 41 15.63 7.09 -1.65
CA ARG A 41 15.84 5.64 -1.75
C ARG A 41 14.57 4.90 -1.37
N VAL A 42 14.09 4.02 -2.24
CA VAL A 42 12.91 3.21 -2.03
C VAL A 42 13.33 1.74 -1.93
N PHE A 43 13.16 1.15 -0.76
CA PHE A 43 13.30 -0.28 -0.54
C PHE A 43 11.93 -0.93 -0.70
N PHE A 44 11.85 -2.04 -1.42
CA PHE A 44 10.63 -2.83 -1.53
C PHE A 44 10.93 -4.26 -1.95
N GLU A 45 9.98 -5.17 -1.83
CA GLU A 45 10.09 -6.53 -2.39
C GLU A 45 9.34 -6.62 -3.70
N CYS A 46 9.86 -7.35 -4.68
CA CYS A 46 9.06 -7.70 -5.85
C CYS A 46 7.84 -8.54 -5.44
N TYR A 47 6.65 -8.08 -5.77
CA TYR A 47 5.39 -8.78 -5.48
C TYR A 47 5.37 -10.23 -6.01
N HIS A 48 6.11 -10.50 -7.10
CA HIS A 48 6.07 -11.80 -7.78
C HIS A 48 7.09 -12.83 -7.28
N CYS A 49 8.28 -12.39 -6.86
CA CYS A 49 9.38 -13.31 -6.50
C CYS A 49 10.01 -13.02 -5.13
N ARG A 50 9.50 -12.01 -4.40
CA ARG A 50 9.99 -11.57 -3.09
C ARG A 50 11.45 -11.10 -3.05
N GLN A 51 12.09 -10.93 -4.21
CA GLN A 51 13.41 -10.28 -4.29
C GLN A 51 13.35 -8.87 -3.70
N GLY A 52 14.24 -8.56 -2.76
CA GLY A 52 14.45 -7.19 -2.29
C GLY A 52 15.01 -6.29 -3.38
N LEU A 53 14.52 -5.06 -3.45
CA LEU A 53 14.90 -4.07 -4.44
C LEU A 53 15.17 -2.74 -3.76
N LEU A 54 16.21 -2.07 -4.24
CA LEU A 54 16.56 -0.69 -3.92
C LEU A 54 16.45 0.14 -5.19
N THR A 55 15.51 1.08 -5.22
CA THR A 55 15.34 2.04 -6.31
C THR A 55 15.72 3.43 -5.83
N GLU A 56 16.54 4.13 -6.62
CA GLU A 56 16.90 5.52 -6.39
C GLU A 56 16.06 6.43 -7.28
N CYS A 57 15.43 7.43 -6.69
CA CYS A 57 14.45 8.28 -7.33
C CYS A 57 14.79 9.77 -7.14
N LYS A 58 14.66 10.57 -8.21
CA LYS A 58 14.83 12.02 -8.16
C LYS A 58 13.46 12.73 -8.15
N GLY A 59 13.26 13.62 -7.17
CA GLY A 59 11.96 14.27 -6.91
C GLY A 59 11.76 15.66 -7.54
N GLU A 60 12.73 16.18 -8.28
CA GLU A 60 12.75 17.58 -8.74
C GLU A 60 11.95 17.86 -10.02
N SER A 61 11.35 16.84 -10.65
CA SER A 61 10.66 16.95 -11.94
C SER A 61 9.17 16.63 -11.85
N ALA A 62 8.42 16.89 -12.92
CA ALA A 62 7.01 16.53 -13.01
C ALA A 62 6.82 15.04 -12.67
N VAL A 63 6.02 14.77 -11.63
CA VAL A 63 5.83 13.40 -11.13
C VAL A 63 5.00 12.62 -12.15
N GLN A 64 5.51 11.46 -12.55
CA GLN A 64 4.82 10.52 -13.44
C GLN A 64 4.90 9.10 -12.88
N GLU A 65 4.05 8.21 -13.41
CA GLU A 65 4.06 6.80 -13.04
C GLU A 65 5.17 6.05 -13.77
N PHE A 66 6.02 5.36 -13.02
CA PHE A 66 7.03 4.46 -13.54
C PHE A 66 6.74 3.02 -13.16
N LYS A 67 6.81 2.12 -14.16
CA LYS A 67 6.75 0.67 -13.96
C LYS A 67 8.16 0.17 -13.68
N VAL A 68 8.47 -0.18 -12.44
CA VAL A 68 9.81 -0.62 -12.06
C VAL A 68 9.95 -2.12 -12.34
N PRO A 69 10.80 -2.55 -13.29
CA PRO A 69 10.99 -3.98 -13.56
C PRO A 69 11.82 -4.63 -12.44
N CYS A 70 11.49 -5.87 -12.10
CA CYS A 70 12.35 -6.69 -11.26
C CYS A 70 13.52 -7.25 -12.11
N PRO A 71 14.79 -6.95 -11.78
CA PRO A 71 15.94 -7.52 -12.46
C PRO A 71 16.01 -9.06 -12.35
N THR A 72 15.37 -9.66 -11.34
CA THR A 72 15.40 -11.12 -11.11
C THR A 72 14.36 -11.88 -11.93
N CYS A 73 13.12 -11.38 -12.02
CA CYS A 73 12.02 -12.10 -12.70
C CYS A 73 11.46 -11.39 -13.95
N GLY A 74 11.93 -10.20 -14.27
CA GLY A 74 11.53 -9.39 -15.43
C GLY A 74 10.13 -8.76 -15.34
N LYS A 75 9.29 -9.17 -14.38
CA LYS A 75 7.95 -8.60 -14.17
C LYS A 75 8.03 -7.25 -13.46
N THR A 76 6.99 -6.43 -13.59
CA THR A 76 6.85 -5.19 -12.82
C THR A 76 6.82 -5.50 -11.33
N ALA A 77 7.79 -4.99 -10.60
CA ALA A 77 7.90 -5.18 -9.16
C ALA A 77 7.01 -4.20 -8.38
N ILE A 78 6.88 -2.96 -8.85
CA ILE A 78 6.05 -1.91 -8.26
C ILE A 78 5.78 -0.79 -9.28
N TYR A 79 4.73 -0.01 -9.05
CA TYR A 79 4.47 1.27 -9.72
C TYR A 79 4.91 2.41 -8.79
N LEU A 80 5.84 3.26 -9.21
CA LEU A 80 6.30 4.40 -8.43
C LEU A 80 5.89 5.72 -9.08
N MET A 81 5.36 6.62 -8.27
CA MET A 81 5.14 8.02 -8.66
C MET A 81 6.39 8.82 -8.31
N THR A 82 7.19 9.16 -9.31
CA THR A 82 8.41 9.97 -9.11
C THR A 82 8.72 10.81 -10.34
N GLY A 83 9.73 11.69 -10.27
CA GLY A 83 10.17 12.46 -11.43
C GLY A 83 11.06 11.63 -12.37
N GLU A 84 12.01 10.90 -11.79
CA GLU A 84 12.96 10.07 -12.52
C GLU A 84 13.42 8.88 -11.67
N ILE A 85 13.61 7.73 -12.30
CA ILE A 85 14.30 6.58 -11.71
C ILE A 85 15.76 6.62 -12.14
N VAL A 86 16.65 6.77 -11.17
CA VAL A 86 18.11 6.81 -11.38
C VAL A 86 18.67 5.39 -11.51
N SER A 87 18.24 4.49 -10.63
CA SER A 87 18.74 3.11 -10.61
C SER A 87 17.73 2.17 -9.95
N THR A 88 17.83 0.87 -10.25
CA THR A 88 17.12 -0.20 -9.53
C THR A 88 18.05 -1.39 -9.39
N THR A 89 18.36 -1.74 -8.15
CA THR A 89 19.34 -2.77 -7.81
C THR A 89 18.69 -3.89 -7.01
N ALA A 90 19.00 -5.15 -7.36
CA ALA A 90 18.63 -6.31 -6.56
C ALA A 90 19.44 -6.35 -5.26
N ILE A 91 18.76 -6.53 -4.15
CA ILE A 91 19.35 -6.68 -2.82
C ILE A 91 18.71 -7.88 -2.11
N PRO A 92 19.35 -8.50 -1.11
CA PRO A 92 18.65 -9.42 -0.22
C PRO A 92 17.37 -8.77 0.34
N SER A 93 16.31 -9.55 0.55
CA SER A 93 15.09 -9.00 1.14
C SER A 93 15.41 -8.33 2.49
N PRO A 94 15.05 -7.05 2.69
CA PRO A 94 15.16 -6.40 3.99
C PRO A 94 14.15 -6.91 5.04
N TRP A 95 13.18 -7.74 4.65
CA TRP A 95 12.08 -8.18 5.49
C TRP A 95 12.12 -9.67 5.83
N ASP A 96 12.84 -10.48 5.06
CA ASP A 96 13.14 -11.86 5.44
C ASP A 96 14.10 -11.84 6.66
N ARG A 97 13.62 -12.40 7.77
CA ARG A 97 14.39 -12.68 8.99
C ARG A 97 14.93 -14.11 8.97
#